data_AF-A0A5R2N1W5-F1
#
_entry.id   AF-A0A5R2N1W5-F1
#
_cell.length_a   1.000
_cell.length_b   1.000
_cell.length_c   1.000
_cell.angle_alpha   90.00
_cell.angle_beta   90.00
_cell.angle_gamma   90.00
#
_symmetry.space_group_name_H-M   'P 1'
#
loop_
_entity.id
_entity.type
_entity.pdbx_description
1 polymer ?
#
loop_
_entity_poly.entity_id
_entity_poly.type
_entity_poly.pdbx_seq_one_letter_code
_entity_poly.pdbx_strand_id
1 'polypeptide(L)'
;DKDVLVIAKAEDPPTADPGVEVSNNGYTLIFPAYERLVKYDGAKTEVIPELAESWTTAPDNLSWTFKLASGHMFDDGSPVDAAAVKYSFDRVKKLAAGPGDMFPTIKDVVIVDPSTVKFELSAPFA
;
A
#
# COMPACT_ATOMS: atom_id res chain seq x y z
N ASP A 1 20.51 -24.68 -10.52
CA ASP A 1 20.10 -24.03 -9.27
C ASP A 1 18.64 -24.25 -8.98
N LYS A 2 18.30 -24.54 -7.72
CA LYS A 2 16.92 -24.64 -7.24
C LYS A 2 16.43 -23.34 -6.56
N ASP A 3 17.31 -22.35 -6.43
CA ASP A 3 17.06 -21.10 -5.70
C ASP A 3 16.71 -19.91 -6.61
N VAL A 4 16.70 -20.13 -7.93
CA VAL A 4 16.38 -19.11 -8.93
C VAL A 4 15.12 -19.51 -9.67
N LEU A 5 14.08 -18.67 -9.56
CA LEU A 5 12.88 -18.76 -10.37
C LEU A 5 13.01 -17.83 -11.59
N VAL A 6 12.89 -18.39 -12.79
CA VAL A 6 12.87 -17.61 -14.04
C VAL A 6 11.42 -17.48 -14.51
N ILE A 7 10.92 -16.25 -14.62
CA ILE A 7 9.56 -15.94 -15.08
C ILE A 7 9.63 -15.32 -16.47
N ALA A 8 9.11 -16.02 -17.48
CA ALA A 8 9.04 -15.49 -18.85
C ALA A 8 7.81 -14.58 -19.02
N LYS A 9 8.01 -13.42 -19.66
CA LYS A 9 6.98 -12.41 -19.93
C LYS A 9 6.94 -12.05 -21.41
N ALA A 10 5.76 -11.66 -21.89
CA ALA A 10 5.55 -11.29 -23.29
C ALA A 10 6.13 -9.91 -23.63
N GLU A 11 6.29 -9.04 -22.63
CA GLU A 11 6.79 -7.68 -22.78
C GLU A 11 7.49 -7.24 -21.48
N ASP A 12 8.29 -6.17 -21.56
CA ASP A 12 8.93 -5.57 -20.39
C ASP A 12 7.93 -4.75 -19.57
N PRO A 13 8.05 -4.71 -18.23
CA PRO A 13 7.22 -3.82 -17.42
C PRO A 13 7.60 -2.36 -17.72
N PRO A 14 6.61 -1.45 -17.88
CA PRO A 14 6.89 -0.04 -18.19
C PRO A 14 7.68 0.67 -17.08
N THR A 15 7.36 0.35 -15.83
CA THR A 15 8.01 0.91 -14.63
C THR A 15 7.79 0.01 -13.42
N ALA A 16 8.66 0.16 -12.42
CA ALA A 16 8.52 -0.46 -11.10
C ALA A 16 7.75 0.43 -10.10
N ASP A 17 7.32 1.63 -10.51
CA ASP A 17 6.66 2.59 -9.63
C ASP A 17 5.17 2.25 -9.41
N PRO A 18 4.77 1.82 -8.21
CA PRO A 18 3.37 1.46 -7.91
C PRO A 18 2.43 2.67 -7.92
N GLY A 19 2.95 3.91 -7.94
CA GLY A 19 2.13 5.11 -8.00
C GLY A 19 1.62 5.48 -9.40
N VAL A 20 2.06 4.78 -10.45
CA VAL A 20 1.65 5.04 -11.83
C VAL A 20 1.34 3.78 -12.64
N GLU A 21 1.95 2.64 -12.30
CA GLU A 21 1.77 1.38 -13.02
C GLU A 21 0.43 0.72 -12.69
N VAL A 22 -0.27 0.20 -13.71
CA VAL A 22 -1.60 -0.42 -13.55
C VAL A 22 -1.75 -1.75 -14.29
N SER A 23 -0.74 -2.18 -15.02
CA SER A 23 -0.79 -3.40 -15.84
C SER A 23 -0.45 -4.65 -15.03
N ASN A 24 -1.07 -5.76 -15.42
CA ASN A 24 -0.71 -7.09 -14.91
C ASN A 24 0.77 -7.44 -15.16
N ASN A 25 1.40 -6.84 -16.19
CA ASN A 25 2.80 -7.06 -16.45
C ASN A 25 3.69 -6.38 -15.41
N GLY A 26 3.42 -5.12 -15.08
CA GLY A 26 4.12 -4.40 -14.01
C GLY A 26 3.95 -5.06 -12.64
N TYR A 27 2.76 -5.57 -12.34
CA TYR A 27 2.48 -6.19 -11.04
C TYR A 27 3.30 -7.44 -10.71
N THR A 28 3.83 -8.16 -11.72
CA THR A 28 4.75 -9.27 -11.43
C THR A 28 6.12 -8.85 -10.92
N LEU A 29 6.49 -7.58 -11.13
CA LEU A 29 7.67 -6.97 -10.50
C LEU A 29 7.29 -6.31 -9.18
N ILE A 30 6.16 -5.59 -9.14
CA ILE A 30 5.77 -4.78 -7.99
C ILE A 30 5.34 -5.64 -6.79
N PHE A 31 4.49 -6.64 -6.97
CA PHE A 31 3.97 -7.42 -5.83
C PHE A 31 5.02 -8.19 -5.00
N PRO A 32 6.10 -8.73 -5.58
CA PRO A 32 7.18 -9.31 -4.78
C PRO A 32 8.15 -8.27 -4.19
N ALA A 33 8.19 -7.04 -4.73
CA ALA A 33 9.14 -6.00 -4.32
C ALA A 33 8.58 -5.01 -3.28
N TYR A 34 7.25 -4.90 -3.16
CA TYR A 34 6.60 -3.91 -2.28
C TYR A 34 5.60 -4.57 -1.33
N GLU A 35 5.59 -4.11 -0.08
CA GLU A 35 4.57 -4.45 0.91
C GLU A 35 3.44 -3.41 0.93
N ARG A 36 2.21 -3.84 1.25
CA ARG A 36 1.02 -2.99 1.43
C ARG A 36 0.64 -2.94 2.91
N LEU A 37 -0.25 -2.02 3.28
CA LEU A 37 -0.86 -2.02 4.63
C LEU A 37 -1.56 -3.35 4.94
N VAL A 38 -2.32 -3.85 3.97
CA VAL A 38 -3.08 -5.10 4.05
C VAL A 38 -3.02 -5.81 2.69
N LYS A 39 -3.33 -7.11 2.69
CA LYS A 39 -3.42 -7.92 1.46
C LYS A 39 -4.59 -8.89 1.51
N TYR A 40 -4.87 -9.53 0.38
CA TYR A 40 -5.72 -10.71 0.38
C TYR A 40 -4.96 -11.95 0.83
N ASP A 41 -5.65 -12.92 1.43
CA ASP A 41 -5.09 -14.20 1.87
C ASP A 41 -4.53 -15.08 0.72
N GLY A 42 -4.83 -14.72 -0.53
CA GLY A 42 -4.37 -15.40 -1.74
C GLY A 42 -5.20 -16.62 -2.14
N ALA A 43 -6.16 -17.04 -1.31
CA ALA A 43 -7.07 -18.17 -1.57
C ALA A 43 -8.53 -17.72 -1.75
N LYS A 44 -8.90 -16.62 -1.10
CA LYS A 44 -10.23 -16.01 -1.03
C LYS A 44 -10.11 -14.49 -1.09
N THR A 45 -11.22 -13.81 -0.85
CA THR A 45 -11.32 -12.35 -0.79
C THR A 45 -11.18 -11.82 0.65
N GLU A 46 -10.62 -12.62 1.57
CA GLU A 46 -10.41 -12.21 2.96
C GLU A 46 -9.21 -11.25 3.03
N VAL A 47 -9.41 -10.09 3.66
CA VAL A 47 -8.36 -9.09 3.87
C VAL A 47 -7.61 -9.40 5.17
N ILE A 48 -6.29 -9.50 5.08
CA ILE A 48 -5.39 -9.86 6.18
C ILE A 48 -4.25 -8.84 6.36
N PRO A 49 -3.63 -8.79 7.54
CA PRO A 49 -2.42 -8.01 7.81
C PRO A 49 -1.28 -8.22 6.79
N GLU A 50 -0.55 -7.15 6.50
CA GLU A 50 0.77 -7.20 5.86
C GLU A 50 1.73 -6.26 6.61
N LEU A 51 1.85 -4.98 6.23
CA LEU A 51 2.61 -3.99 7.02
C LEU A 51 1.86 -3.55 8.28
N ALA A 52 0.53 -3.46 8.22
CA ALA A 52 -0.30 -3.15 9.38
C ALA A 52 -0.66 -4.42 10.14
N GLU A 53 -0.43 -4.46 11.45
CA GLU A 53 -0.84 -5.59 12.31
C GLU A 53 -2.34 -5.58 12.64
N SER A 54 -2.96 -4.40 12.60
CA SER A 54 -4.40 -4.23 12.84
C SER A 54 -4.89 -2.90 12.29
N TRP A 55 -6.22 -2.80 12.13
CA TRP A 55 -6.88 -1.56 11.77
C TRP A 55 -8.28 -1.48 12.38
N THR A 56 -8.77 -0.26 12.53
CA THR A 56 -10.12 0.03 13.01
C THR A 56 -10.79 1.05 12.10
N THR A 57 -12.11 0.95 11.99
CA THR A 57 -12.95 1.89 11.25
C THR A 57 -13.83 2.64 12.25
N ALA A 58 -13.93 3.96 12.09
CA ALA A 58 -14.85 4.74 12.91
C ALA A 58 -16.32 4.38 12.60
N PRO A 59 -17.26 4.50 13.57
CA PRO A 59 -18.67 4.14 13.35
C PRO A 59 -19.37 4.89 12.22
N ASP A 60 -18.87 6.08 11.87
CA ASP A 60 -19.36 6.91 10.76
C ASP A 60 -18.75 6.54 9.40
N ASN A 61 -17.81 5.59 9.36
CA ASN A 61 -17.04 5.18 8.19
C ASN A 61 -16.23 6.32 7.53
N LEU A 62 -15.94 7.38 8.27
CA LEU A 62 -15.17 8.54 7.77
C LEU A 62 -13.70 8.52 8.20
N SER A 63 -13.29 7.54 9.01
CA SER A 63 -11.86 7.33 9.27
C SER A 63 -11.47 5.88 9.47
N TRP A 64 -10.24 5.58 9.04
CA TRP A 64 -9.58 4.29 9.19
C TRP A 64 -8.26 4.51 9.92
N THR A 65 -8.01 3.77 10.99
CA THR A 65 -6.75 3.86 11.74
C THR A 65 -6.02 2.53 11.60
N PHE A 66 -4.78 2.58 11.13
CA PHE A 66 -3.90 1.41 10.98
C PHE A 66 -2.77 1.50 11.99
N LYS A 67 -2.49 0.37 12.64
CA LYS A 67 -1.31 0.19 13.49
C LYS A 67 -0.29 -0.67 12.74
N LEU A 68 0.92 -0.13 12.58
CA LEU A 68 2.02 -0.75 11.86
C LEU A 68 2.72 -1.78 12.75
N ALA A 69 3.08 -2.92 12.16
CA ALA A 69 3.92 -3.89 12.83
C ALA A 69 5.35 -3.34 13.01
N SER A 70 6.02 -3.72 14.09
CA SER A 70 7.39 -3.30 14.36
C SER A 70 8.42 -4.08 13.54
N GLY A 71 9.53 -3.46 13.19
CA GLY A 71 10.71 -4.13 12.62
C GLY A 71 10.74 -4.22 11.10
N HIS A 72 9.74 -3.66 10.40
CA HIS A 72 9.79 -3.49 8.95
C HIS A 72 10.85 -2.46 8.58
N MET A 73 11.65 -2.79 7.57
CA MET A 73 12.73 -1.97 7.03
C MET A 73 12.60 -1.93 5.51
N PHE A 74 12.94 -0.81 4.90
CA PHE A 74 13.19 -0.74 3.46
C PHE A 74 14.50 -1.45 3.13
N ASP A 75 14.71 -1.76 1.84
CA ASP A 75 15.92 -2.44 1.36
C ASP A 75 17.22 -1.64 1.61
N ASP A 76 17.11 -0.32 1.81
CA ASP A 76 18.22 0.55 2.18
C ASP A 76 18.53 0.57 3.69
N GLY A 77 17.76 -0.16 4.49
CA GLY A 77 17.88 -0.28 5.94
C GLY A 77 17.16 0.82 6.73
N SER A 78 16.48 1.76 6.08
CA SER A 78 15.64 2.74 6.77
C SER A 78 14.36 2.09 7.32
N PRO A 79 13.83 2.55 8.47
CA PRO A 79 12.63 1.97 9.06
C PRO A 79 11.38 2.33 8.26
N VAL A 80 10.42 1.40 8.20
CA VAL A 80 9.08 1.68 7.69
C VAL A 80 8.21 2.20 8.84
N ASP A 81 7.78 3.45 8.75
CA ASP A 81 6.98 4.12 9.77
C ASP A 81 5.74 4.83 9.18
N ALA A 82 4.94 5.46 10.04
CA ALA A 82 3.75 6.20 9.64
C ALA A 82 4.06 7.37 8.68
N ALA A 83 5.26 7.95 8.73
CA ALA A 83 5.66 9.01 7.81
C ALA A 83 5.89 8.46 6.40
N ALA A 84 6.49 7.27 6.27
CA ALA A 84 6.66 6.59 4.99
C ALA A 84 5.30 6.22 4.35
N VAL A 85 4.33 5.78 5.17
CA VAL A 85 2.96 5.55 4.69
C VAL A 85 2.33 6.85 4.19
N LYS A 86 2.36 7.92 5.01
CA LYS A 86 1.83 9.23 4.59
C LYS A 86 2.45 9.71 3.28
N TYR A 87 3.78 9.65 3.17
CA TYR A 87 4.49 10.06 1.96
C TYR A 87 4.00 9.30 0.72
N SER A 88 3.81 7.98 0.84
CA SER A 88 3.37 7.13 -0.28
C SER A 88 2.00 7.55 -0.80
N PHE A 89 1.03 7.74 0.09
CA PHE A 89 -0.33 8.16 -0.30
C PHE A 89 -0.39 9.61 -0.78
N ASP A 90 0.33 10.53 -0.12
CA ASP A 90 0.41 11.93 -0.56
C ASP A 90 1.02 12.02 -1.97
N ARG A 91 2.05 11.22 -2.26
CA ARG A 91 2.67 11.13 -3.59
C ARG A 91 1.70 10.57 -4.64
N VAL A 92 1.01 9.46 -4.35
CA VAL A 92 0.04 8.85 -5.27
C VAL A 92 -1.06 9.85 -5.64
N LYS A 93 -1.61 10.57 -4.66
CA LYS A 93 -2.62 11.61 -4.90
C LYS A 93 -2.07 12.79 -5.72
N LYS A 94 -0.83 13.20 -5.45
CA LYS A 94 -0.18 14.31 -6.19
C LYS A 94 0.11 13.94 -7.64
N LEU A 95 0.49 12.69 -7.91
CA LEU A 95 0.75 12.22 -9.27
C LEU A 95 -0.52 12.25 -10.13
N ALA A 96 -1.70 12.06 -9.52
CA ALA A 96 -3.00 12.05 -10.21
C ALA A 96 -2.99 11.14 -11.46
N ALA A 97 -2.27 10.02 -11.36
CA ALA A 97 -2.25 8.94 -12.34
C ALA A 97 -3.25 7.84 -11.90
N GLY A 98 -3.37 6.77 -12.68
CA GLY A 98 -4.37 5.71 -12.46
C GLY A 98 -4.55 5.25 -10.99
N PRO A 99 -3.48 4.93 -10.23
CA PRO A 99 -3.62 4.55 -8.82
C PRO A 99 -4.17 5.65 -7.90
N GLY A 100 -3.94 6.93 -8.22
CA GLY A 100 -4.50 8.07 -7.50
C GLY A 100 -6.02 8.15 -7.57
N ASP A 101 -6.59 7.72 -8.70
CA ASP A 101 -8.05 7.68 -8.91
C ASP A 101 -8.75 6.62 -8.05
N MET A 102 -8.00 5.65 -7.50
CA MET A 102 -8.54 4.60 -6.61
C MET A 102 -8.83 5.11 -5.19
N PHE A 103 -8.37 6.31 -4.84
CA PHE A 103 -8.52 6.89 -3.51
C PHE A 103 -9.23 8.26 -3.52
N PRO A 104 -10.41 8.37 -4.16
CA PRO A 104 -11.04 9.67 -4.44
C PRO A 104 -11.56 10.37 -3.17
N THR A 105 -11.80 9.61 -2.10
CA THR A 105 -12.36 10.11 -0.85
C THR A 105 -11.33 10.39 0.22
N ILE A 106 -10.06 9.95 0.07
CA ILE A 106 -9.03 10.29 1.06
C ILE A 106 -8.91 11.80 1.08
N LYS A 107 -9.19 12.41 2.24
CA LYS A 107 -9.00 13.83 2.49
C LYS A 107 -7.58 14.07 2.98
N ASP A 108 -7.16 13.34 4.01
CA ASP A 108 -5.83 13.45 4.59
C ASP A 108 -5.34 12.10 5.15
N VAL A 109 -4.03 11.97 5.26
CA VAL A 109 -3.33 10.88 5.95
C VAL A 109 -2.58 11.51 7.12
N VAL A 110 -3.08 11.25 8.33
CA VAL A 110 -2.62 11.86 9.58
C VAL A 110 -1.71 10.88 10.31
N ILE A 111 -0.53 11.35 10.69
CA ILE A 111 0.39 10.61 11.56
C ILE A 111 -0.08 10.82 13.00
N VAL A 112 -0.55 9.75 13.65
CA VAL A 112 -0.96 9.79 15.06
C VAL A 112 0.27 9.63 15.95
N ASP A 113 1.12 8.66 15.62
CA ASP A 113 2.42 8.39 16.21
C ASP A 113 3.30 7.63 15.19
N PRO A 114 4.59 7.34 15.46
CA PRO A 114 5.47 6.68 14.49
C PRO A 114 4.95 5.33 13.95
N SER A 115 4.11 4.63 14.71
CA SER A 115 3.54 3.32 14.36
C SER A 115 2.04 3.36 14.05
N THR A 116 1.42 4.54 14.04
CA THR A 116 -0.04 4.67 13.87
C THR A 116 -0.38 5.74 12.85
N VAL A 117 -1.13 5.36 11.82
CA VAL A 117 -1.59 6.25 10.75
C VAL A 117 -3.10 6.23 10.65
N LYS A 118 -3.71 7.42 10.53
CA LYS A 118 -5.16 7.59 10.38
C LYS A 118 -5.46 8.20 9.02
N PHE A 119 -6.31 7.54 8.25
CA PHE A 119 -6.90 8.06 7.02
C PHE A 119 -8.21 8.75 7.37
N GLU A 120 -8.36 10.00 6.92
CA GLU A 120 -9.62 10.73 7.00
C GLU A 120 -10.27 10.80 5.63
N LEU A 121 -11.56 10.51 5.55
CA LEU A 121 -12.31 10.47 4.30
C LEU A 121 -13.29 11.65 4.21
N SER A 122 -13.51 12.16 3.00
CA SER A 122 -14.53 13.19 2.71
C SER A 122 -15.95 12.62 2.64
N ALA A 123 -16.07 11.32 2.37
CA ALA A 123 -17.30 10.54 2.37
C ALA A 123 -16.97 9.06 2.63
N PRO A 124 -17.93 8.25 3.12
CA PRO A 124 -17.73 6.81 3.21
C PRO A 124 -17.40 6.24 1.82
N PHE A 125 -16.48 5.27 1.78
CA PHE A 125 -16.02 4.64 0.55
C PHE A 125 -16.04 3.13 0.74
N ALA A 126 -16.84 2.45 -0.07
CA ALA A 126 -17.09 1.01 -0.06
C ALA A 126 -16.88 0.45 -1.46
#